data_AF-Q0CLM8-F1
#
_entry.id   AF-Q0CLM8-F1
#
_cell.length_a   1.000
_cell.length_b   1.000
_cell.length_c   1.000
_cell.angle_alpha   90.00
_cell.angle_beta   90.00
_cell.angle_gamma   90.00
#
_symmetry.space_group_name_H-M   'P 1'
#
loop_
_entity.id
_entity.type
_entity.pdbx_description
1 polymer ?
#
loop_
_entity_poly.entity_id
_entity_poly.type
_entity_poly.pdbx_seq_one_letter_code
_entity_poly.pdbx_strand_id
1 'polypeptide(L)'
;MDPLRYLAPPQPFKEISQANKKEIKERINFVSAIVAHPHFDVPDAEQEAFFSYRDACQALIDLFDSPDASARQSALAEVSAYESSMSPNAPLTLSFDITTKTKMGEELDNLYNMWVYERYYKYLPEEERQRQLERDHPSLKSLDPWHTAFWKPFYGRLEAETDAFAAVLKGAPRHNECPTAVLLALLCERHTVDWDETVALIRACACDDVDLPDADFVGFLKARDVAGLAVRLDRDEACISLSSEYVRGVATIVLAFFSTTLPETLFDTDDPEPANWKPKQALLDRLALSDGHEESMKQLFTELYEEMANDDSDDDMDVDDADFDDLDDDELDRALLSDGSEDY
;
A
#
# COMPACT_ATOMS: atom_id res chain seq x y z
N MET A 1 7.57 -3.17 -26.92
CA MET A 1 8.11 -2.06 -26.11
C MET A 1 8.35 -2.64 -24.73
N ASP A 2 9.50 -2.40 -24.11
CA ASP A 2 9.80 -2.96 -22.78
C ASP A 2 8.82 -2.37 -21.74
N PRO A 3 7.94 -3.17 -21.11
CA PRO A 3 6.98 -2.69 -20.13
C PRO A 3 7.66 -2.08 -18.89
N LEU A 4 8.87 -2.53 -18.58
CA LEU A 4 9.64 -2.08 -17.40
C LEU A 4 10.59 -0.92 -17.71
N ARG A 5 10.48 -0.29 -18.88
CA ARG A 5 11.35 0.83 -19.30
C ARG A 5 11.34 2.02 -18.34
N TYR A 6 10.33 2.13 -17.49
CA TYR A 6 10.17 3.21 -16.52
C TYR A 6 10.76 2.86 -15.14
N LEU A 7 11.14 1.59 -14.93
CA LEU A 7 11.84 1.16 -13.72
C LEU A 7 13.34 1.32 -13.96
N ALA A 8 13.85 2.52 -13.68
CA ALA A 8 15.27 2.76 -13.77
C ALA A 8 16.02 1.91 -12.73
N PRO A 9 17.25 1.45 -13.05
CA PRO A 9 18.07 0.77 -12.07
C PRO A 9 18.39 1.73 -10.91
N PRO A 10 18.35 1.25 -9.65
CA PRO A 10 18.68 2.09 -8.51
C PRO A 10 20.11 2.59 -8.60
N GLN A 11 20.32 3.79 -8.08
CA GLN A 11 21.60 4.44 -7.99
C GLN A 11 22.27 4.13 -6.65
N PRO A 12 23.61 4.15 -6.58
CA PRO A 12 24.31 4.11 -5.31
C PRO A 12 23.87 5.28 -4.44
N PHE A 13 23.74 5.05 -3.14
CA PHE A 13 23.62 6.15 -2.21
C PHE A 13 24.80 7.09 -2.34
N LYS A 14 24.53 8.39 -2.35
CA LYS A 14 25.60 9.40 -2.21
C LYS A 14 26.25 9.26 -0.85
N GLU A 15 27.55 9.57 -0.78
CA GLU A 15 28.28 9.61 0.48
C GLU A 15 27.51 10.46 1.50
N ILE A 16 27.29 9.93 2.71
CA ILE A 16 26.43 10.58 3.72
C ILE A 16 26.90 12.00 4.06
N SER A 17 28.20 12.28 3.98
CA SER A 17 28.77 13.61 4.21
C SER A 17 28.31 14.66 3.18
N GLN A 18 27.87 14.23 2.01
CA GLN A 18 27.41 15.05 0.88
C GLN A 18 25.90 14.92 0.63
N ALA A 19 25.22 14.05 1.39
CA ALA A 19 23.81 13.78 1.21
C ALA A 19 22.95 14.95 1.69
N ASN A 20 21.90 15.27 0.94
CA ASN A 20 20.88 16.22 1.37
C ASN A 20 19.80 15.55 2.25
N LYS A 21 18.90 16.35 2.85
CA LYS A 21 17.81 15.83 3.69
C LYS A 21 16.97 14.74 3.00
N LYS A 22 16.67 14.90 1.71
CA LYS A 22 15.89 13.91 0.95
C LYS A 22 16.63 12.57 0.83
N GLU A 23 17.92 12.62 0.52
CA GLU A 23 18.78 11.42 0.39
C GLU A 23 19.05 10.73 1.74
N ILE A 24 19.01 11.47 2.84
CA ILE A 24 19.06 10.89 4.20
C ILE A 24 17.72 10.22 4.53
N LYS A 25 16.58 10.85 4.21
CA LYS A 25 15.25 10.23 4.38
C LYS A 25 15.11 8.92 3.60
N GLU A 26 15.70 8.81 2.41
CA GLU A 26 15.68 7.54 1.66
C GLU A 26 16.31 6.37 2.42
N ARG A 27 17.33 6.63 3.25
CA ARG A 27 17.94 5.60 4.11
C ARG A 27 17.04 5.19 5.26
N ILE A 28 16.34 6.16 5.84
CA ILE A 28 15.34 5.91 6.88
C ILE A 28 14.23 5.02 6.31
N ASN A 29 13.65 5.41 5.17
CA ASN A 29 12.58 4.66 4.52
C ASN A 29 13.03 3.23 4.17
N PHE A 30 14.25 3.08 3.66
CA PHE A 30 14.82 1.76 3.40
C PHE A 30 14.83 0.89 4.67
N VAL A 31 15.30 1.40 5.80
CA VAL A 31 15.32 0.64 7.05
C VAL A 31 13.91 0.35 7.53
N SER A 32 13.03 1.36 7.54
CA SER A 32 11.65 1.22 7.98
C SER A 32 10.94 0.11 7.21
N ALA A 33 11.08 0.08 5.87
CA ALA A 33 10.46 -0.96 5.04
C ALA A 33 11.02 -2.36 5.30
N ILE A 34 12.33 -2.50 5.54
CA ILE A 34 12.93 -3.81 5.85
C ILE A 34 12.50 -4.30 7.23
N VAL A 35 12.47 -3.41 8.23
CA VAL A 35 12.11 -3.78 9.61
C VAL A 35 10.61 -4.04 9.75
N ALA A 36 9.76 -3.30 9.03
CA ALA A 36 8.31 -3.52 9.01
C ALA A 36 7.90 -4.75 8.19
N HIS A 37 8.83 -5.36 7.44
CA HIS A 37 8.53 -6.50 6.60
C HIS A 37 8.06 -7.71 7.43
N PRO A 38 6.98 -8.41 7.05
CA PRO A 38 6.39 -9.49 7.88
C PRO A 38 7.32 -10.67 8.13
N HIS A 39 8.27 -10.89 7.22
CA HIS A 39 9.27 -11.97 7.33
C HIS A 39 10.64 -11.51 7.86
N PHE A 40 10.71 -10.31 8.46
CA PHE A 40 11.94 -9.81 9.10
C PHE A 40 12.27 -10.66 10.35
N ASP A 41 13.36 -11.40 10.27
CA ASP A 41 13.80 -12.37 11.29
C ASP A 41 15.33 -12.31 11.43
N VAL A 42 15.81 -11.23 12.05
CA VAL A 42 17.24 -11.01 12.29
C VAL A 42 17.57 -11.17 13.78
N PRO A 43 18.79 -11.60 14.14
CA PRO A 43 19.23 -11.63 15.53
C PRO A 43 19.17 -10.24 16.20
N ASP A 44 18.89 -10.19 17.51
CA ASP A 44 18.75 -8.94 18.29
C ASP A 44 19.88 -7.93 18.04
N ALA A 45 21.13 -8.39 17.93
CA ALA A 45 22.29 -7.53 17.70
C ALA A 45 22.27 -6.86 16.32
N GLU A 46 21.76 -7.55 15.30
CA GLU A 46 21.61 -6.99 13.95
C GLU A 46 20.37 -6.10 13.88
N GLN A 47 19.31 -6.45 14.61
CA GLN A 47 18.13 -5.60 14.77
C GLN A 47 18.48 -4.25 15.41
N GLU A 48 19.27 -4.26 16.49
CA GLU A 48 19.79 -3.04 17.12
C GLU A 48 20.59 -2.21 16.12
N ALA A 49 21.41 -2.85 15.27
CA ALA A 49 22.17 -2.14 14.24
C ALA A 49 21.27 -1.42 13.20
N PHE A 50 20.17 -2.03 12.77
CA PHE A 50 19.18 -1.36 11.92
C PHE A 50 18.57 -0.14 12.61
N PHE A 51 18.16 -0.27 13.88
CA PHE A 51 17.57 0.84 14.63
C PHE A 51 18.57 1.97 14.89
N SER A 52 19.78 1.65 15.34
CA SER A 52 20.85 2.62 15.51
C SER A 52 21.18 3.37 14.22
N TYR A 53 21.21 2.66 13.09
CA TYR A 53 21.43 3.28 11.78
C TYR A 53 20.28 4.23 11.38
N ARG A 54 19.02 3.83 11.60
CA ARG A 54 17.85 4.68 11.36
C ARG A 54 17.87 5.92 12.24
N ASP A 55 18.14 5.75 13.53
CA ASP A 55 18.15 6.82 14.52
C ASP A 55 19.30 7.80 14.25
N ALA A 56 20.48 7.31 13.84
CA ALA A 56 21.59 8.14 13.39
C ALA A 56 21.22 8.95 12.14
N CYS A 57 20.50 8.34 11.18
CA CYS A 57 19.98 9.06 10.01
C CYS A 57 18.96 10.13 10.42
N GLN A 58 18.05 9.84 11.36
CA GLN A 58 17.09 10.82 11.88
C GLN A 58 17.81 11.98 12.58
N ALA A 59 18.82 11.68 13.42
CA ALA A 59 19.64 12.72 14.05
C ALA A 59 20.33 13.63 13.02
N LEU A 60 20.76 13.11 11.86
CA LEU A 60 21.31 13.92 10.78
C LEU A 60 20.27 14.83 10.11
N ILE A 61 18.99 14.42 10.06
CA ILE A 61 17.89 15.28 9.59
C ILE A 61 17.66 16.42 10.58
N ASP A 62 17.57 16.10 11.87
CA ASP A 62 17.27 17.07 12.93
C ASP A 62 18.41 18.08 13.10
N LEU A 63 19.66 17.63 12.94
CA LEU A 63 20.87 18.44 13.06
C LEU A 63 21.33 19.07 11.73
N PHE A 64 20.57 18.92 10.65
CA PHE A 64 21.05 19.30 9.30
C PHE A 64 21.46 20.78 9.21
N ASP A 65 20.67 21.66 9.84
CA ASP A 65 20.91 23.11 9.91
C ASP A 65 21.49 23.55 11.27
N SER A 66 21.84 22.58 12.13
CA SER A 66 22.36 22.84 13.47
C SER A 66 23.85 23.18 13.46
N PRO A 67 24.30 24.13 14.31
CA PRO A 67 25.73 24.43 14.48
C PRO A 67 26.47 23.36 15.31
N ASP A 68 25.80 22.35 15.88
CA ASP A 68 26.44 21.30 16.67
C ASP A 68 27.20 20.30 15.77
N ALA A 69 28.45 20.65 15.46
CA ALA A 69 29.34 19.84 14.63
C ALA A 69 29.71 18.50 15.27
N SER A 70 29.73 18.40 16.61
CA SER A 70 30.17 17.17 17.29
C SER A 70 29.11 16.08 17.22
N ALA A 71 27.86 16.42 17.52
CA ALA A 71 26.75 15.48 17.43
C ALA A 71 26.54 15.00 15.99
N ARG A 72 26.61 15.93 15.03
CA ARG A 72 26.52 15.60 13.59
C ARG A 72 27.64 14.67 13.14
N GLN A 73 28.89 14.91 13.57
CA GLN A 73 30.02 14.07 13.18
C GLN A 73 29.93 12.66 13.76
N SER A 74 29.38 12.50 14.97
CA SER A 74 29.09 11.19 15.55
C SER A 74 28.09 10.40 14.70
N ALA A 75 26.96 11.03 14.35
CA ALA A 75 25.93 10.38 13.54
C ALA A 75 26.43 10.05 12.12
N LEU A 76 27.22 10.92 11.49
CA LEU A 76 27.86 10.63 10.20
C LEU A 76 28.76 9.38 10.27
N ALA A 77 29.54 9.23 11.34
CA ALA A 77 30.44 8.10 11.51
C ALA A 77 29.67 6.78 11.69
N GLU A 78 28.57 6.82 12.44
CA GLU A 78 27.70 5.67 12.68
C GLU A 78 27.01 5.19 11.39
N VAL A 79 26.42 6.11 10.62
CA VAL A 79 25.85 5.82 9.29
C VAL A 79 26.90 5.23 8.35
N SER A 80 28.09 5.86 8.28
CA SER A 80 29.17 5.39 7.41
C SER A 80 29.67 3.99 7.80
N ALA A 81 29.75 3.69 9.10
CA ALA A 81 30.20 2.40 9.61
C ALA A 81 29.22 1.28 9.24
N TYR A 82 27.92 1.55 9.37
CA TYR A 82 26.87 0.61 8.98
C TYR A 82 26.82 0.36 7.46
N GLU A 83 26.85 1.42 6.64
CA GLU A 83 26.87 1.25 5.17
C GLU A 83 28.10 0.43 4.72
N SER A 84 29.24 0.65 5.38
CA SER A 84 30.49 -0.08 5.09
C SER A 84 30.44 -1.56 5.51
N SER A 85 29.71 -1.91 6.58
CA SER A 85 29.55 -3.31 6.99
C SER A 85 28.62 -4.07 6.03
N MET A 86 27.63 -3.36 5.48
CA MET A 86 26.61 -3.91 4.57
C MET A 86 27.09 -4.12 3.15
N SER A 87 28.14 -3.43 2.72
CA SER A 87 28.74 -3.68 1.41
C SER A 87 30.20 -3.20 1.41
N PRO A 88 31.14 -4.02 1.92
CA PRO A 88 32.53 -3.60 2.09
C PRO A 88 33.27 -3.35 0.77
N ASN A 89 32.73 -3.86 -0.35
CA ASN A 89 33.37 -3.79 -1.67
C ASN A 89 32.63 -2.92 -2.70
N ALA A 90 31.47 -2.35 -2.36
CA ALA A 90 30.66 -1.52 -3.26
C ALA A 90 29.69 -0.62 -2.49
N PRO A 91 29.29 0.55 -3.00
CA PRO A 91 28.21 1.31 -2.39
C PRO A 91 26.87 0.54 -2.45
N LEU A 92 25.98 0.79 -1.49
CA LEU A 92 24.60 0.30 -1.53
C LEU A 92 23.83 0.98 -2.66
N THR A 93 23.27 0.20 -3.59
CA THR A 93 22.52 0.68 -4.76
C THR A 93 21.03 0.59 -4.50
N LEU A 94 20.53 1.48 -3.66
CA LEU A 94 19.14 1.46 -3.16
C LEU A 94 18.43 2.81 -3.30
N SER A 95 19.04 3.79 -3.98
CA SER A 95 18.40 5.07 -4.28
C SER A 95 17.61 4.94 -5.58
N PHE A 96 16.28 4.82 -5.46
CA PHE A 96 15.38 4.82 -6.61
C PHE A 96 14.94 6.25 -6.93
N ASP A 97 14.98 6.61 -8.21
CA ASP A 97 14.47 7.93 -8.63
C ASP A 97 12.96 8.06 -8.40
N ILE A 98 12.51 9.31 -8.34
CA ILE A 98 11.10 9.63 -8.08
C ILE A 98 10.18 9.05 -9.16
N THR A 99 10.59 9.06 -10.43
CA THR A 99 9.77 8.54 -11.52
C THR A 99 9.52 7.04 -11.38
N THR A 100 10.55 6.28 -10.99
CA THR A 100 10.48 4.84 -10.73
C THR A 100 9.54 4.57 -9.56
N LYS A 101 9.71 5.29 -8.44
CA LYS A 101 8.83 5.16 -7.26
C LYS A 101 7.38 5.50 -7.59
N THR A 102 7.13 6.61 -8.28
CA THR A 102 5.79 7.05 -8.67
C THR A 102 5.14 6.05 -9.62
N LYS A 103 5.85 5.61 -10.67
CA LYS A 103 5.27 4.67 -11.64
C LYS A 103 4.98 3.31 -11.02
N MET A 104 5.87 2.81 -10.17
CA MET A 104 5.62 1.56 -9.46
C MET A 104 4.49 1.70 -8.44
N GLY A 105 4.34 2.86 -7.79
CA GLY A 105 3.19 3.17 -6.93
C GLY A 105 1.87 3.22 -7.69
N GLU A 106 1.83 3.84 -8.88
CA GLU A 106 0.65 3.83 -9.76
C GLU A 106 0.25 2.40 -10.20
N GLU A 107 1.24 1.54 -10.49
CA GLU A 107 0.98 0.14 -10.82
C GLU A 107 0.41 -0.61 -9.61
N LEU A 108 0.97 -0.38 -8.40
CA LEU A 108 0.48 -0.97 -7.16
C LEU A 108 -0.95 -0.52 -6.83
N ASP A 109 -1.25 0.77 -6.98
CA ASP A 109 -2.59 1.32 -6.84
C ASP A 109 -3.56 0.66 -7.83
N ASN A 110 -3.17 0.51 -9.10
CA ASN A 110 -4.01 -0.16 -10.10
C ASN A 110 -4.25 -1.64 -9.74
N LEU A 111 -3.23 -2.35 -9.25
CA LEU A 111 -3.34 -3.75 -8.81
C LEU A 111 -4.39 -3.91 -7.71
N TYR A 112 -4.31 -3.06 -6.68
CA TYR A 112 -5.24 -3.10 -5.56
C TYR A 112 -6.64 -2.60 -5.94
N ASN A 113 -6.74 -1.54 -6.74
CA ASN A 113 -8.02 -1.06 -7.26
C ASN A 113 -8.76 -2.12 -8.09
N MET A 114 -8.05 -2.83 -8.98
CA MET A 114 -8.61 -3.94 -9.73
C MET A 114 -9.03 -5.10 -8.81
N TRP A 115 -8.26 -5.36 -7.76
CA TRP A 115 -8.60 -6.41 -6.82
C TRP A 115 -9.81 -6.10 -5.94
N VAL A 116 -9.93 -4.86 -5.46
CA VAL A 116 -11.14 -4.37 -4.79
C VAL A 116 -12.33 -4.45 -5.75
N TYR A 117 -12.16 -4.05 -7.01
CA TYR A 117 -13.22 -4.18 -8.02
C TYR A 117 -13.73 -5.62 -8.13
N GLU A 118 -12.87 -6.63 -8.30
CA GLU A 118 -13.32 -8.03 -8.42
C GLU A 118 -14.13 -8.51 -7.21
N ARG A 119 -13.75 -8.08 -6.01
CA ARG A 119 -14.45 -8.45 -4.77
C ARG A 119 -15.83 -7.81 -4.65
N TYR A 120 -15.90 -6.51 -4.92
CA TYR A 120 -17.08 -5.70 -4.60
C TYR A 120 -18.07 -5.63 -5.78
N TYR A 121 -17.60 -5.72 -7.02
CA TYR A 121 -18.41 -5.54 -8.23
C TYR A 121 -19.65 -6.44 -8.26
N LYS A 122 -19.51 -7.72 -7.87
CA LYS A 122 -20.63 -8.68 -7.89
C LYS A 122 -21.71 -8.39 -6.84
N TYR A 123 -21.41 -7.55 -5.85
CA TYR A 123 -22.33 -7.13 -4.79
C TYR A 123 -22.99 -5.77 -5.06
N LEU A 124 -22.48 -4.99 -6.02
CA LEU A 124 -23.11 -3.73 -6.44
C LEU A 124 -24.59 -3.94 -6.81
N PRO A 125 -25.48 -2.97 -6.58
CA PRO A 125 -26.87 -3.04 -7.02
C PRO A 125 -26.98 -3.40 -8.51
N GLU A 126 -27.97 -4.25 -8.86
CA GLU A 126 -28.12 -4.75 -10.22
C GLU A 126 -28.32 -3.63 -11.25
N GLU A 127 -29.09 -2.60 -10.87
CA GLU A 127 -29.28 -1.42 -11.70
C GLU A 127 -27.96 -0.69 -12.01
N GLU A 128 -27.06 -0.57 -11.03
CA GLU A 128 -25.79 0.12 -11.21
C GLU A 128 -24.83 -0.70 -12.07
N ARG A 129 -24.76 -2.03 -11.87
CA ARG A 129 -24.01 -2.91 -12.76
C ARG A 129 -24.52 -2.82 -14.21
N GLN A 130 -25.83 -2.80 -14.40
CA GLN A 130 -26.45 -2.69 -15.72
C GLN A 130 -26.16 -1.34 -16.38
N ARG A 131 -26.27 -0.23 -15.62
CA ARG A 131 -25.89 1.11 -16.09
C ARG A 131 -24.42 1.18 -16.51
N GLN A 132 -23.53 0.50 -15.81
CA GLN A 132 -22.11 0.46 -16.17
C GLN A 132 -21.85 -0.30 -17.46
N LEU A 133 -22.53 -1.42 -17.70
CA LEU A 133 -22.43 -2.15 -18.97
C LEU A 133 -22.93 -1.33 -20.17
N GLU A 134 -23.84 -0.40 -19.93
CA GLU A 134 -24.40 0.51 -20.95
C GLU A 134 -23.57 1.79 -21.15
N ARG A 135 -22.75 2.17 -20.15
CA ARG A 135 -21.85 3.32 -20.25
C ARG A 135 -20.66 2.99 -21.14
N ASP A 136 -20.44 3.80 -22.18
CA ASP A 136 -19.26 3.73 -23.05
C ASP A 136 -18.01 4.34 -22.38
N HIS A 137 -17.70 3.93 -21.15
CA HIS A 137 -16.62 4.53 -20.36
C HIS A 137 -15.22 4.06 -20.84
N PRO A 138 -14.21 4.95 -20.96
CA PRO A 138 -12.88 4.56 -21.41
C PRO A 138 -12.21 3.45 -20.60
N SER A 139 -12.40 3.41 -19.27
CA SER A 139 -11.80 2.38 -18.40
C SER A 139 -12.37 0.96 -18.63
N LEU A 140 -13.52 0.83 -19.29
CA LEU A 140 -14.06 -0.47 -19.74
C LEU A 140 -13.34 -1.00 -20.99
N LYS A 141 -12.68 -0.12 -21.75
CA LYS A 141 -12.07 -0.44 -23.05
C LYS A 141 -10.64 -0.97 -22.94
N SER A 142 -10.07 -1.02 -21.73
CA SER A 142 -8.74 -1.58 -21.52
C SER A 142 -8.73 -3.08 -21.84
N LEU A 143 -7.83 -3.50 -22.73
CA LEU A 143 -7.63 -4.90 -23.10
C LEU A 143 -6.86 -5.68 -22.04
N ASP A 144 -6.12 -4.98 -21.18
CA ASP A 144 -5.28 -5.55 -20.12
C ASP A 144 -5.49 -4.72 -18.84
N PRO A 145 -6.65 -4.82 -18.17
CA PRO A 145 -6.97 -4.00 -16.99
C PRO A 145 -6.06 -4.29 -15.80
N TRP A 146 -5.56 -5.52 -15.71
CA TRP A 146 -4.64 -5.96 -14.66
C TRP A 146 -3.19 -5.56 -14.93
N HIS A 147 -2.89 -4.96 -16.08
CA HIS A 147 -1.52 -4.64 -16.50
C HIS A 147 -0.61 -5.88 -16.47
N THR A 148 -1.12 -7.04 -16.89
CA THR A 148 -0.38 -8.32 -16.95
C THR A 148 0.93 -8.19 -17.75
N ALA A 149 0.96 -7.35 -18.79
CA ALA A 149 2.17 -7.06 -19.55
C ALA A 149 3.29 -6.43 -18.70
N PHE A 150 2.96 -5.67 -17.66
CA PHE A 150 3.90 -5.11 -16.70
C PHE A 150 4.28 -6.13 -15.61
N TRP A 151 3.29 -6.79 -15.00
CA TRP A 151 3.53 -7.70 -13.87
C TRP A 151 4.32 -8.96 -14.25
N LYS A 152 4.16 -9.47 -15.47
CA LYS A 152 4.86 -10.68 -15.92
C LYS A 152 6.39 -10.57 -15.88
N PRO A 153 7.03 -9.57 -16.54
CA PRO A 153 8.47 -9.39 -16.40
C PRO A 153 8.89 -8.91 -15.00
N PHE A 154 8.03 -8.19 -14.26
CA PHE A 154 8.33 -7.75 -12.90
C PHE A 154 8.44 -8.94 -11.93
N TYR A 155 7.45 -9.84 -11.97
CA TYR A 155 7.43 -11.08 -11.20
C TYR A 155 8.65 -11.96 -11.52
N GLY A 156 9.05 -12.06 -12.78
CA GLY A 156 10.28 -12.77 -13.16
C GLY A 156 11.55 -12.21 -12.51
N ARG A 157 11.61 -10.89 -12.22
CA ARG A 157 12.70 -10.30 -11.42
C ARG A 157 12.58 -10.65 -9.94
N LEU A 158 11.38 -10.57 -9.36
CA LEU A 158 11.14 -10.96 -7.96
C LEU A 158 11.54 -12.42 -7.70
N GLU A 159 11.18 -13.34 -8.60
CA GLU A 159 11.57 -14.74 -8.49
C GLU A 159 13.09 -14.92 -8.53
N ALA A 160 13.79 -14.19 -9.41
CA ALA A 160 15.25 -14.24 -9.50
C ALA A 160 15.94 -13.65 -8.25
N GLU A 161 15.29 -12.72 -7.55
CA GLU A 161 15.82 -12.03 -6.37
C GLU A 161 15.44 -12.72 -5.04
N THR A 162 14.59 -13.75 -5.06
CA THR A 162 13.98 -14.37 -3.87
C THR A 162 15.01 -14.82 -2.83
N ASP A 163 16.05 -15.56 -3.24
CA ASP A 163 17.09 -16.06 -2.33
C ASP A 163 17.94 -14.94 -1.72
N ALA A 164 18.18 -13.86 -2.48
CA ALA A 164 18.93 -12.71 -2.01
C ALA A 164 18.10 -11.91 -0.99
N PHE A 165 16.83 -11.68 -1.30
CA PHE A 165 15.93 -10.94 -0.42
C PHE A 165 15.65 -11.71 0.88
N ALA A 166 15.41 -13.02 0.81
CA ALA A 166 15.26 -13.85 2.00
C ALA A 166 16.51 -13.85 2.90
N ALA A 167 17.70 -13.68 2.33
CA ALA A 167 18.92 -13.53 3.10
C ALA A 167 19.02 -12.13 3.74
N VAL A 168 18.61 -11.07 3.04
CA VAL A 168 18.50 -9.70 3.59
C VAL A 168 17.58 -9.65 4.80
N LEU A 169 16.42 -10.30 4.73
CA LEU A 169 15.46 -10.38 5.84
C LEU A 169 15.98 -11.18 7.05
N LYS A 170 17.12 -11.87 6.88
CA LYS A 170 17.89 -12.57 7.92
C LYS A 170 19.21 -11.86 8.26
N GLY A 171 19.34 -10.59 7.84
CA GLY A 171 20.48 -9.72 8.15
C GLY A 171 21.68 -9.85 7.22
N ALA A 172 21.60 -10.66 6.16
CA ALA A 172 22.72 -10.82 5.24
C ALA A 172 22.92 -9.58 4.34
N PRO A 173 24.17 -9.20 4.04
CA PRO A 173 24.50 -8.02 3.22
C PRO A 173 24.31 -8.27 1.71
N ARG A 174 23.08 -8.56 1.26
CA ARG A 174 22.77 -8.91 -0.14
C ARG A 174 21.80 -7.93 -0.84
N HIS A 175 21.60 -6.75 -0.26
CA HIS A 175 20.66 -5.72 -0.75
C HIS A 175 20.82 -5.35 -2.23
N ASN A 176 22.07 -5.27 -2.71
CA ASN A 176 22.36 -4.95 -4.11
C ASN A 176 21.96 -6.05 -5.11
N GLU A 177 21.69 -7.27 -4.63
CA GLU A 177 21.26 -8.41 -5.43
C GLU A 177 19.73 -8.51 -5.54
N CYS A 178 18.97 -7.72 -4.76
CA CYS A 178 17.50 -7.77 -4.73
C CYS A 178 16.82 -6.37 -4.81
N PRO A 179 17.17 -5.53 -5.79
CA PRO A 179 16.63 -4.17 -5.89
C PRO A 179 15.12 -4.13 -6.18
N THR A 180 14.58 -5.09 -6.94
CA THR A 180 13.14 -5.15 -7.25
C THR A 180 12.33 -5.46 -5.99
N ALA A 181 12.79 -6.43 -5.20
CA ALA A 181 12.14 -6.80 -3.94
C ALA A 181 12.20 -5.66 -2.91
N VAL A 182 13.34 -4.97 -2.79
CA VAL A 182 13.47 -3.80 -1.92
C VAL A 182 12.56 -2.66 -2.36
N LEU A 183 12.46 -2.37 -3.67
CA LEU A 183 11.53 -1.37 -4.18
C LEU A 183 10.08 -1.72 -3.85
N LEU A 184 9.70 -2.98 -4.03
CA LEU A 184 8.35 -3.43 -3.70
C LEU A 184 8.08 -3.31 -2.20
N ALA A 185 9.02 -3.70 -1.34
CA ALA A 185 8.85 -3.62 0.12
C ALA A 185 8.70 -2.16 0.59
N LEU A 186 9.50 -1.25 0.03
CA LEU A 186 9.39 0.19 0.24
C LEU A 186 7.98 0.72 -0.11
N LEU A 187 7.41 0.24 -1.21
CA LEU A 187 6.10 0.71 -1.66
C LEU A 187 4.95 0.03 -0.91
N CYS A 188 5.12 -1.22 -0.48
CA CYS A 188 4.14 -1.89 0.37
C CYS A 188 4.00 -1.16 1.71
N GLU A 189 5.13 -0.80 2.34
CA GLU A 189 5.13 0.00 3.57
C GLU A 189 4.49 1.37 3.35
N ARG A 190 4.87 2.07 2.27
CA ARG A 190 4.34 3.41 1.98
C ARG A 190 2.84 3.43 1.66
N HIS A 191 2.35 2.43 0.96
CA HIS A 191 0.93 2.31 0.58
C HIS A 191 0.13 1.51 1.63
N THR A 192 0.74 1.15 2.76
CA THR A 192 0.12 0.36 3.84
C THR A 192 -0.55 -0.93 3.36
N VAL A 193 0.03 -1.57 2.35
CA VAL A 193 -0.48 -2.83 1.79
C VAL A 193 0.35 -4.03 2.26
N ASP A 194 -0.31 -5.18 2.39
CA ASP A 194 0.33 -6.42 2.84
C ASP A 194 1.27 -7.00 1.76
N TRP A 195 2.51 -7.32 2.16
CA TRP A 195 3.53 -7.84 1.27
C TRP A 195 3.17 -9.19 0.64
N ASP A 196 2.71 -10.16 1.45
CA ASP A 196 2.44 -11.52 0.97
C ASP A 196 1.27 -11.54 0.00
N GLU A 197 0.25 -10.75 0.31
CA GLU A 197 -0.90 -10.49 -0.54
C GLU A 197 -0.50 -9.79 -1.84
N THR A 198 0.33 -8.76 -1.76
CA THR A 198 0.86 -8.06 -2.95
C THR A 198 1.60 -9.05 -3.86
N VAL A 199 2.50 -9.87 -3.30
CA VAL A 199 3.24 -10.87 -4.10
C VAL A 199 2.30 -11.92 -4.69
N ALA A 200 1.29 -12.36 -3.96
CA ALA A 200 0.29 -13.31 -4.45
C ALA A 200 -0.55 -12.72 -5.60
N LEU A 201 -0.96 -11.46 -5.51
CA LEU A 201 -1.68 -10.74 -6.56
C LEU A 201 -0.82 -10.54 -7.80
N ILE A 202 0.43 -10.10 -7.63
CA ILE A 202 1.40 -9.98 -8.73
C ILE A 202 1.57 -11.33 -9.44
N ARG A 203 1.70 -12.42 -8.67
CA ARG A 203 1.83 -13.78 -9.22
C ARG A 203 0.60 -14.20 -10.01
N ALA A 204 -0.61 -13.96 -9.48
CA ALA A 204 -1.86 -14.23 -10.18
C ALA A 204 -1.98 -13.44 -11.50
N CYS A 205 -1.51 -12.19 -11.53
CA CYS A 205 -1.48 -11.39 -12.76
C CYS A 205 -0.39 -11.85 -13.75
N ALA A 206 0.72 -12.38 -13.25
CA ALA A 206 1.87 -12.76 -14.07
C ALA A 206 1.77 -14.18 -14.67
N CYS A 207 1.00 -15.07 -14.03
CA CYS A 207 0.92 -16.49 -14.33
C CYS A 207 -0.50 -16.93 -14.69
N ASP A 208 -0.67 -17.49 -15.90
CA ASP A 208 -1.99 -17.82 -16.46
C ASP A 208 -2.76 -18.93 -15.68
N ASP A 209 -2.06 -19.72 -14.85
CA ASP A 209 -2.62 -20.87 -14.10
C ASP A 209 -2.73 -20.60 -12.58
N VAL A 210 -2.63 -19.35 -12.15
CA VAL A 210 -2.72 -18.96 -10.74
C VAL A 210 -3.99 -18.15 -10.51
N ASP A 211 -4.90 -18.70 -9.71
CA ASP A 211 -6.11 -17.98 -9.31
C ASP A 211 -5.76 -16.78 -8.41
N LEU A 212 -6.60 -15.75 -8.46
CA LEU A 212 -6.55 -14.66 -7.50
C LEU A 212 -6.67 -15.23 -6.07
N PRO A 213 -6.01 -14.61 -5.06
CA PRO A 213 -6.17 -15.00 -3.66
C PRO A 213 -7.65 -15.10 -3.28
N ASP A 214 -8.00 -16.04 -2.38
CA ASP A 214 -9.39 -16.26 -1.98
C ASP A 214 -9.98 -14.96 -1.39
N ALA A 215 -11.09 -14.52 -1.97
CA ALA A 215 -11.51 -13.12 -1.90
C ALA A 215 -13.01 -12.94 -1.66
N ASP A 216 -13.72 -14.00 -1.27
CA ASP A 216 -15.17 -13.94 -1.16
C ASP A 216 -15.68 -13.84 0.28
N PHE A 217 -16.43 -12.77 0.60
CA PHE A 217 -17.13 -12.60 1.88
C PHE A 217 -17.99 -13.82 2.23
N VAL A 218 -18.63 -14.42 1.22
CA VAL A 218 -19.47 -15.62 1.39
C VAL A 218 -18.66 -16.82 1.86
N GLY A 219 -17.38 -16.92 1.47
CA GLY A 219 -16.46 -17.95 1.94
C GLY A 219 -16.28 -17.87 3.45
N PHE A 220 -15.94 -16.68 3.96
CA PHE A 220 -15.81 -16.42 5.39
C PHE A 220 -17.10 -16.69 6.17
N LEU A 221 -18.25 -16.24 5.65
CA LEU A 221 -19.54 -16.46 6.29
C LEU A 221 -19.89 -17.96 6.39
N LYS A 222 -19.70 -18.71 5.31
CA LYS A 222 -19.95 -20.17 5.29
C LYS A 222 -18.99 -20.93 6.20
N ALA A 223 -17.73 -20.50 6.27
CA ALA A 223 -16.73 -21.06 7.16
C ALA A 223 -16.92 -20.64 8.63
N ARG A 224 -17.75 -19.62 8.88
CA ARG A 224 -17.90 -18.93 10.18
C ARG A 224 -16.57 -18.36 10.69
N ASP A 225 -15.74 -17.92 9.76
CA ASP A 225 -14.44 -17.31 10.06
C ASP A 225 -14.60 -15.80 10.26
N VAL A 226 -14.99 -15.44 11.48
CA VAL A 226 -15.26 -14.05 11.87
C VAL A 226 -13.98 -13.22 11.89
N ALA A 227 -12.89 -13.78 12.44
CA ALA A 227 -11.61 -13.09 12.54
C ALA A 227 -10.99 -12.89 11.15
N GLY A 228 -11.05 -13.90 10.27
CA GLY A 228 -10.59 -13.77 8.89
C GLY A 228 -11.36 -12.71 8.10
N LEU A 229 -12.68 -12.61 8.29
CA LEU A 229 -13.49 -11.55 7.68
C LEU A 229 -13.08 -10.16 8.19
N ALA A 230 -12.90 -9.99 9.50
CA ALA A 230 -12.49 -8.72 10.08
C ALA A 230 -11.13 -8.25 9.52
N VAL A 231 -10.12 -9.13 9.53
CA VAL A 231 -8.80 -8.84 8.96
C VAL A 231 -8.87 -8.51 7.47
N ARG A 232 -9.74 -9.20 6.71
CA ARG A 232 -9.95 -8.90 5.30
C ARG A 232 -10.55 -7.51 5.09
N LEU A 233 -11.55 -7.14 5.87
CA LEU A 233 -12.22 -5.84 5.75
C LEU A 233 -11.30 -4.69 6.13
N ASP A 234 -10.53 -4.84 7.21
CA ASP A 234 -9.48 -3.89 7.59
C ASP A 234 -8.46 -3.66 6.46
N ARG A 235 -7.99 -4.75 5.85
CA ARG A 235 -7.11 -4.65 4.68
C ARG A 235 -7.80 -3.97 3.50
N ASP A 236 -9.07 -4.25 3.24
CA ASP A 236 -9.81 -3.60 2.13
C ASP A 236 -9.85 -2.10 2.29
N GLU A 237 -10.10 -1.64 3.51
CA GLU A 237 -10.11 -0.23 3.88
C GLU A 237 -8.75 0.43 3.62
N ALA A 238 -7.66 -0.22 4.04
CA ALA A 238 -6.31 0.32 3.88
C ALA A 238 -5.78 0.34 2.43
N CYS A 239 -6.38 -0.44 1.52
CA CYS A 239 -5.80 -0.71 0.19
C CYS A 239 -6.42 0.09 -0.97
N ILE A 240 -7.58 0.73 -0.80
CA ILE A 240 -8.27 1.43 -1.90
C ILE A 240 -7.57 2.77 -2.20
N SER A 241 -7.18 2.99 -3.46
CA SER A 241 -6.55 4.25 -3.88
C SER A 241 -7.50 5.10 -4.73
N LEU A 242 -7.75 6.33 -4.29
CA LEU A 242 -8.52 7.32 -5.04
C LEU A 242 -7.70 8.01 -6.16
N SER A 243 -6.51 7.49 -6.50
CA SER A 243 -5.67 8.02 -7.59
C SER A 243 -6.29 7.87 -8.98
N SER A 244 -7.30 7.00 -9.12
CA SER A 244 -8.10 6.85 -10.33
C SER A 244 -9.56 7.13 -10.03
N GLU A 245 -10.25 7.88 -10.90
CA GLU A 245 -11.67 8.19 -10.72
C GLU A 245 -12.58 6.97 -10.95
N TYR A 246 -12.17 6.05 -11.83
CA TYR A 246 -12.96 4.89 -12.20
C TYR A 246 -12.12 3.63 -12.42
N VAL A 247 -12.58 2.52 -11.86
CA VAL A 247 -12.07 1.17 -12.11
C VAL A 247 -13.12 0.41 -12.90
N ARG A 248 -12.81 0.04 -14.15
CA ARG A 248 -13.72 -0.78 -15.00
C ARG A 248 -15.15 -0.21 -15.07
N GLY A 249 -15.26 1.11 -15.19
CA GLY A 249 -16.54 1.83 -15.27
C GLY A 249 -17.24 2.09 -13.92
N VAL A 250 -16.79 1.48 -12.82
CA VAL A 250 -17.25 1.79 -11.46
C VAL A 250 -16.48 2.99 -10.95
N ALA A 251 -17.18 3.98 -10.36
CA ALA A 251 -16.51 5.08 -9.70
C ALA A 251 -15.74 4.57 -8.47
N THR A 252 -14.47 4.93 -8.34
CA THR A 252 -13.62 4.42 -7.23
C THR A 252 -14.15 4.85 -5.87
N ILE A 253 -14.82 6.00 -5.79
CA ILE A 253 -15.49 6.47 -4.57
C ILE A 253 -16.56 5.50 -4.07
N VAL A 254 -17.26 4.80 -4.97
CA VAL A 254 -18.27 3.80 -4.59
C VAL A 254 -17.59 2.56 -4.00
N LEU A 255 -16.46 2.13 -4.57
CA LEU A 255 -15.68 1.03 -4.03
C LEU A 255 -15.09 1.39 -2.65
N ALA A 256 -14.55 2.61 -2.54
CA ALA A 256 -14.01 3.14 -1.29
C ALA A 256 -15.07 3.22 -0.19
N PHE A 257 -16.25 3.74 -0.52
CA PHE A 257 -17.38 3.81 0.41
C PHE A 257 -17.72 2.43 0.98
N PHE A 258 -17.80 1.40 0.14
CA PHE A 258 -18.06 0.06 0.65
C PHE A 258 -16.90 -0.48 1.50
N SER A 259 -15.65 -0.30 1.10
CA SER A 259 -14.52 -0.81 1.88
C SER A 259 -14.37 -0.13 3.24
N THR A 260 -14.76 1.15 3.38
CA THR A 260 -14.72 1.88 4.66
C THR A 260 -15.95 1.62 5.53
N THR A 261 -17.14 1.49 4.92
CA THR A 261 -18.40 1.40 5.68
C THR A 261 -18.73 -0.03 6.12
N LEU A 262 -18.28 -1.03 5.36
CA LEU A 262 -18.56 -2.43 5.65
C LEU A 262 -17.93 -2.94 6.96
N PRO A 263 -16.66 -2.60 7.31
CA PRO A 263 -16.10 -2.88 8.64
C PRO A 263 -17.00 -2.36 9.76
N GLU A 264 -17.36 -1.08 9.74
CA GLU A 264 -18.19 -0.46 10.76
C GLU A 264 -19.60 -1.03 10.81
N THR A 265 -20.16 -1.43 9.67
CA THR A 265 -21.52 -2.00 9.63
C THR A 265 -21.57 -3.39 10.27
N LEU A 266 -20.51 -4.19 10.08
CA LEU A 266 -20.47 -5.58 10.50
C LEU A 266 -19.79 -5.78 11.86
N PHE A 267 -18.96 -4.84 12.29
CA PHE A 267 -18.12 -4.97 13.49
C PHE A 267 -18.13 -3.72 14.37
N ASP A 268 -17.83 -3.94 15.65
CA ASP A 268 -17.36 -2.94 16.60
C ASP A 268 -15.83 -2.88 16.50
N THR A 269 -15.32 -1.77 15.95
CA THR A 269 -13.93 -1.54 15.52
C THR A 269 -13.10 -0.76 16.57
N ASP A 270 -13.59 -0.68 17.81
CA ASP A 270 -12.89 0.01 18.92
C ASP A 270 -11.51 -0.59 19.27
N ASP A 271 -11.23 -1.84 18.89
CA ASP A 271 -9.94 -2.50 19.12
C ASP A 271 -9.03 -2.30 17.90
N PRO A 272 -7.77 -1.85 18.06
CA PRO A 272 -6.85 -1.66 16.94
C PRO A 272 -6.43 -2.97 16.26
N GLU A 273 -6.65 -4.12 16.89
CA GLU A 273 -6.38 -5.43 16.29
C GLU A 273 -7.66 -6.00 15.65
N PRO A 274 -7.75 -6.11 14.30
CA PRO A 274 -8.95 -6.57 13.61
C PRO A 274 -9.43 -7.96 14.04
N ALA A 275 -8.51 -8.84 14.41
CA ALA A 275 -8.85 -10.17 14.91
C ALA A 275 -9.68 -10.15 16.21
N ASN A 276 -9.69 -9.04 16.95
CA ASN A 276 -10.43 -8.86 18.20
C ASN A 276 -11.76 -8.10 18.02
N TRP A 277 -12.07 -7.62 16.81
CA TRP A 277 -13.30 -6.91 16.52
C TRP A 277 -14.54 -7.74 16.86
N LYS A 278 -15.54 -7.11 17.47
CA LYS A 278 -16.75 -7.82 17.90
C LYS A 278 -17.81 -7.76 16.80
N PRO A 279 -18.40 -8.90 16.40
CA PRO A 279 -19.44 -8.91 15.37
C PRO A 279 -20.70 -8.18 15.87
N LYS A 280 -21.22 -7.24 15.06
CA LYS A 280 -22.52 -6.60 15.26
C LYS A 280 -23.66 -7.54 14.87
N GLN A 281 -24.89 -7.18 15.25
CA GLN A 281 -26.07 -7.99 14.96
C GLN A 281 -26.25 -8.28 13.46
N ALA A 282 -25.94 -7.30 12.60
CA ALA A 282 -25.99 -7.45 11.15
C ALA A 282 -25.12 -8.61 10.63
N LEU A 283 -23.95 -8.83 11.22
CA LEU A 283 -23.08 -9.97 10.89
C LEU A 283 -23.59 -11.26 11.54
N LEU A 284 -24.03 -11.21 12.79
CA LEU A 284 -24.57 -12.39 13.51
C LEU A 284 -25.77 -13.01 12.78
N ASP A 285 -26.67 -12.17 12.26
CA ASP A 285 -27.83 -12.62 11.49
C ASP A 285 -27.40 -13.33 10.20
N ARG A 286 -26.37 -12.80 9.53
CA ARG A 286 -25.79 -13.38 8.30
C ARG A 286 -25.08 -14.71 8.57
N LEU A 287 -24.35 -14.82 9.67
CA LEU A 287 -23.69 -16.07 10.11
C LEU A 287 -24.70 -17.16 10.54
N ALA A 288 -25.91 -16.77 10.94
CA ALA A 288 -26.97 -17.68 11.33
C ALA A 288 -27.72 -18.30 10.14
N LEU A 289 -27.51 -17.79 8.92
CA LEU A 289 -28.11 -18.33 7.70
C LEU A 289 -27.61 -19.75 7.42
N SER A 290 -28.52 -20.60 6.96
CA SER A 290 -28.16 -21.95 6.50
C SER A 290 -27.83 -21.97 5.00
N ASP A 291 -28.44 -21.06 4.23
CA ASP A 291 -28.16 -20.79 2.82
C ASP A 291 -28.57 -19.33 2.50
N GLY A 292 -28.21 -18.82 1.33
CA GLY A 292 -28.55 -17.46 0.90
C GLY A 292 -27.59 -16.36 1.36
N HIS A 293 -26.38 -16.72 1.80
CA HIS A 293 -25.35 -15.76 2.21
C HIS A 293 -25.03 -14.72 1.15
N GLU A 294 -24.91 -15.13 -0.12
CA GLU A 294 -24.63 -14.22 -1.24
C GLU A 294 -25.75 -13.19 -1.43
N GLU A 295 -27.00 -13.64 -1.37
CA GLU A 295 -28.16 -12.75 -1.50
C GLU A 295 -28.26 -11.77 -0.33
N SER A 296 -27.98 -12.23 0.88
CA SER A 296 -27.96 -11.37 2.07
C SER A 296 -26.83 -10.33 2.03
N MET A 297 -25.70 -10.65 1.40
CA MET A 297 -24.63 -9.68 1.13
C MET A 297 -25.04 -8.68 0.04
N LYS A 298 -25.69 -9.13 -1.05
CA LYS A 298 -26.22 -8.21 -2.08
C LYS A 298 -27.25 -7.24 -1.52
N GLN A 299 -28.12 -7.71 -0.62
CA GLN A 299 -29.08 -6.86 0.10
C GLN A 299 -28.35 -5.81 0.95
N LEU A 300 -27.32 -6.21 1.72
CA LEU A 300 -26.52 -5.27 2.50
C LEU A 300 -25.93 -4.16 1.64
N PHE A 301 -25.29 -4.54 0.53
CA PHE A 301 -24.67 -3.61 -0.38
C PHE A 301 -25.68 -2.68 -1.05
N THR A 302 -26.90 -3.16 -1.29
CA THR A 302 -27.99 -2.33 -1.81
C THR A 302 -28.44 -1.31 -0.77
N GLU A 303 -28.64 -1.73 0.49
CA GLU A 303 -28.99 -0.84 1.60
C GLU A 303 -27.92 0.25 1.79
N LEU A 304 -26.64 -0.13 1.84
CA LEU A 304 -25.52 0.81 1.96
C LEU A 304 -25.43 1.78 0.77
N TYR A 305 -25.66 1.31 -0.45
CA TYR A 305 -25.66 2.16 -1.63
C TYR A 305 -26.82 3.17 -1.63
N GLU A 306 -28.00 2.74 -1.20
CA GLU A 306 -29.16 3.62 -1.06
C GLU A 306 -28.94 4.67 0.04
N GLU A 307 -28.29 4.31 1.14
CA GLU A 307 -27.88 5.27 2.18
C GLU A 307 -26.94 6.33 1.61
N MET A 308 -25.86 5.91 0.92
CA MET A 308 -24.94 6.82 0.22
C MET A 308 -25.67 7.76 -0.76
N ALA A 309 -26.62 7.24 -1.53
CA ALA A 309 -27.33 8.03 -2.53
C ALA A 309 -28.38 9.00 -1.94
N ASN A 310 -28.84 8.75 -0.72
CA ASN A 310 -29.86 9.58 -0.05
C ASN A 310 -29.25 10.63 0.90
N ASP A 311 -28.01 10.43 1.36
CA ASP A 311 -27.29 11.38 2.24
C ASP A 311 -26.90 12.69 1.51
N ASP A 312 -26.82 12.68 0.18
CA ASP A 312 -26.58 13.85 -0.68
C ASP A 312 -27.79 14.82 -0.80
N SER A 313 -28.86 14.65 0.00
CA SER A 313 -30.11 15.40 -0.18
C SER A 313 -30.41 16.52 0.83
N ASP A 314 -29.56 16.79 1.83
CA ASP A 314 -29.93 17.73 2.91
C ASP A 314 -28.81 18.61 3.50
N ASP A 315 -27.70 18.90 2.80
CA ASP A 315 -26.74 19.95 3.24
C ASP A 315 -26.37 20.93 2.12
N ASP A 316 -27.21 21.96 1.94
CA ASP A 316 -26.84 23.25 1.34
C ASP A 316 -25.78 23.93 2.25
N MET A 317 -24.52 23.53 2.11
CA MET A 317 -23.38 24.28 2.65
C MET A 317 -22.90 25.27 1.58
N ASP A 318 -23.33 26.52 1.75
CA ASP A 318 -22.79 27.70 1.05
C ASP A 318 -21.25 27.67 1.11
N VAL A 319 -20.61 27.33 -0.02
CA VAL A 319 -19.16 27.42 -0.18
C VAL A 319 -18.82 28.88 -0.45
N ASP A 320 -18.38 29.59 0.59
CA ASP A 320 -17.72 30.88 0.44
C ASP A 320 -16.43 30.69 -0.37
N ASP A 321 -16.43 31.26 -1.59
CA ASP A 321 -15.26 31.48 -2.45
C ASP A 321 -14.17 32.21 -1.64
N ALA A 322 -13.17 31.46 -1.16
CA ALA A 322 -11.93 32.01 -0.64
C ALA A 322 -10.82 31.77 -1.67
N ASP A 323 -10.44 32.88 -2.32
CA ASP A 323 -9.32 33.08 -3.25
C ASP A 323 -8.17 32.06 -3.12
N PHE A 324 -8.00 31.25 -4.17
CA PHE A 324 -6.95 30.24 -4.33
C PHE A 324 -5.81 30.75 -5.24
N ASP A 325 -5.44 32.02 -5.11
CA ASP A 325 -4.37 32.66 -5.89
C ASP A 325 -3.24 33.15 -4.98
N ASP A 326 -2.52 32.23 -4.31
CA ASP A 326 -1.10 32.39 -3.89
C ASP A 326 -0.60 31.18 -3.07
N LEU A 327 -0.58 29.97 -3.65
CA LEU A 327 0.17 28.84 -3.09
C LEU A 327 1.52 28.72 -3.81
N ASP A 328 2.58 29.05 -3.08
CA ASP A 328 3.98 28.79 -3.44
C ASP A 328 4.17 27.28 -3.74
N ASP A 329 4.93 26.96 -4.78
CA ASP A 329 5.23 25.59 -5.27
C ASP A 329 5.80 24.64 -4.18
N ASP A 330 6.23 25.16 -3.03
CA ASP A 330 6.79 24.39 -1.92
C ASP A 330 5.72 23.74 -0.99
N GLU A 331 4.44 24.09 -1.13
CA GLU A 331 3.36 23.54 -0.28
C GLU A 331 2.65 22.31 -0.89
N LEU A 332 2.72 22.14 -2.21
CA LEU A 332 2.22 20.94 -2.92
C LEU A 332 3.00 19.68 -2.53
N ASP A 333 4.31 19.80 -2.28
CA ASP A 333 5.13 18.69 -1.78
C ASP A 333 4.86 18.40 -0.29
N ARG A 334 4.31 19.36 0.45
CA ARG A 334 3.93 19.18 1.87
C ARG A 334 2.56 18.52 2.00
N ALA A 335 1.61 18.82 1.11
CA ALA A 335 0.33 18.13 1.01
C ALA A 335 0.46 16.65 0.61
N LEU A 336 1.50 16.30 -0.15
CA LEU A 336 1.85 14.91 -0.48
C LEU A 336 2.68 14.19 0.61
N LEU A 337 3.06 14.89 1.70
CA LEU A 337 3.95 14.40 2.76
C LEU A 337 3.45 14.70 4.18
N SER A 338 2.19 15.10 4.35
CA SER A 338 1.57 15.38 5.64
C SER A 338 0.43 14.41 5.92
N ASP A 339 0.80 13.19 6.34
CA ASP A 339 -0.05 12.42 7.25
C ASP A 339 -0.14 13.19 8.56
N GLY A 340 -1.30 13.80 8.79
CA GLY A 340 -1.59 14.64 9.94
C GLY A 340 -1.77 13.79 11.20
N SER A 341 -0.67 13.40 11.82
CA SER A 341 -0.63 13.18 13.27
C SER A 341 -0.17 14.47 13.97
N GLU A 342 -1.08 15.43 14.10
CA GLU A 342 -0.98 16.47 15.12
C GLU A 342 -1.95 16.11 16.26
N ASP A 343 -1.45 15.32 17.21
CA ASP A 343 -1.99 15.33 18.58
C ASP A 343 -1.60 16.66 19.24
N TYR A 344 -2.60 17.45 19.59
CA TYR A 344 -2.59 18.35 20.75
C TYR A 344 -3.87 18.20 21.57
#